data_AF-A0A2I0JNC0-F1
#
_entry.id   AF-A0A2I0JNC0-F1
#
_cell.length_a   1.000
_cell.length_b   1.000
_cell.length_c   1.000
_cell.angle_alpha   90.00
_cell.angle_beta   90.00
_cell.angle_gamma   90.00
#
_symmetry.space_group_name_H-M   'P 1'
#
loop_
_entity.id
_entity.type
_entity.pdbx_description
1 polymer ?
#
loop_
_entity_poly.entity_id
_entity_poly.type
_entity_poly.pdbx_seq_one_letter_code
_entity_poly.pdbx_strand_id
1 'polypeptide(L)'
;MSWYLALETGKFWFPAQVYNRENGHIGFMLSCYDAELSYDSRTDTFQARLRAPPVDTTPHDLHMSDCLSDLRPGDHIEIQWRRNKEFPYGWWYGVVGHLESCDGNENYCRCHSSDTVVLQFNQYAPGSRWRHTTVDRRNHREEGNEADGFYGGIRKLDSKAEISTWKRLWPAEVLE
;
A
#
# COMPACT_ATOMS: atom_id res chain seq x y z
N MET A 1 35.09 -9.14 3.95
CA MET A 1 35.22 -8.72 5.36
C MET A 1 34.91 -7.24 5.59
N SER A 2 35.29 -6.31 4.70
CA SER A 2 34.99 -4.87 4.85
C SER A 2 33.49 -4.53 4.89
N TRP A 3 32.66 -5.21 4.10
CA TRP A 3 31.21 -5.01 4.07
C TRP A 3 30.51 -5.43 5.37
N TYR A 4 30.96 -6.50 6.00
CA TYR A 4 30.40 -7.00 7.26
C TYR A 4 30.66 -6.03 8.41
N LEU A 5 31.89 -5.51 8.50
CA LEU A 5 32.26 -4.45 9.45
C LEU A 5 31.51 -3.13 9.20
N ALA A 6 31.23 -2.78 7.94
CA ALA A 6 30.48 -1.57 7.60
C ALA A 6 29.01 -1.66 8.02
N LEU A 7 28.40 -2.85 7.89
CA LEU A 7 27.06 -3.17 8.40
C LEU A 7 27.01 -3.11 9.92
N GLU A 8 27.93 -3.78 10.62
CA GLU A 8 27.93 -3.83 12.09
C GLU A 8 28.22 -2.47 12.76
N THR A 9 28.88 -1.54 12.07
CA THR A 9 29.22 -0.22 12.64
C THR A 9 28.16 0.84 12.40
N GLY A 10 27.05 0.52 11.70
CA GLY A 10 25.97 1.47 11.37
C GLY A 10 26.39 2.61 10.44
N LYS A 11 27.58 2.50 9.82
CA LYS A 11 28.12 3.51 8.89
C LYS A 11 27.63 3.34 7.47
N PHE A 12 26.88 2.28 7.20
CA PHE A 12 26.39 1.90 5.88
C PHE A 12 24.87 1.92 5.88
N TRP A 13 24.31 2.85 5.08
CA TRP A 13 22.90 2.87 4.73
C TRP A 13 22.72 2.05 3.46
N PHE A 14 21.77 1.13 3.46
CA PHE A 14 21.47 0.29 2.29
C PHE A 14 19.99 0.28 1.97
N PRO A 15 19.63 0.28 0.67
CA PRO A 15 18.24 0.19 0.29
C PRO A 15 17.67 -1.17 0.71
N ALA A 16 16.55 -1.12 1.40
CA ALA A 16 15.77 -2.28 1.78
C ALA A 16 14.29 -1.91 1.80
N GLN A 17 13.44 -2.92 1.88
CA GLN A 17 12.01 -2.74 1.97
C GLN A 17 11.56 -3.15 3.36
N VAL A 18 10.88 -2.24 4.05
CA VAL A 18 10.35 -2.49 5.39
C VAL A 18 8.90 -2.91 5.26
N TYR A 19 8.61 -4.13 5.69
CA TYR A 19 7.27 -4.66 5.80
C TYR A 19 6.83 -4.55 7.23
N ASN A 20 5.77 -3.77 7.48
CA ASN A 20 5.17 -3.78 8.79
C ASN A 20 4.37 -5.08 8.97
N ARG A 21 4.86 -5.98 9.82
CA ARG A 21 4.21 -7.23 10.19
C ARG A 21 3.93 -7.20 11.69
N GLU A 22 2.72 -6.78 12.07
CA GLU A 22 2.28 -6.94 13.45
C GLU A 22 2.02 -8.43 13.72
N ASN A 23 2.77 -9.03 14.63
CA ASN A 23 2.56 -10.42 15.04
C ASN A 23 1.17 -10.57 15.69
N GLY A 24 0.30 -11.40 15.08
CA GLY A 24 -0.95 -11.86 15.70
C GLY A 24 -2.24 -11.17 15.23
N HIS A 25 -2.14 -10.09 14.43
CA HIS A 25 -3.31 -9.45 13.83
C HIS A 25 -3.21 -9.48 12.30
N ILE A 26 -3.91 -10.47 11.71
CA ILE A 26 -3.93 -10.83 10.28
C ILE A 26 -4.38 -9.67 9.36
N GLY A 27 -4.84 -8.55 9.91
CA GLY A 27 -5.42 -7.42 9.19
C GLY A 27 -4.53 -6.21 8.89
N PHE A 28 -3.38 -6.07 9.54
CA PHE A 28 -2.58 -4.82 9.48
C PHE A 28 -1.32 -4.94 8.59
N MET A 29 -1.25 -6.02 7.81
CA MET A 29 -0.06 -6.35 7.03
C MET A 29 -0.02 -5.53 5.74
N LEU A 30 1.17 -4.99 5.45
CA LEU A 30 1.61 -4.46 4.15
C LEU A 30 1.49 -2.95 3.93
N SER A 31 1.83 -2.12 4.92
CA SER A 31 2.58 -0.91 4.53
C SER A 31 3.98 -1.35 4.13
N CYS A 32 4.30 -1.22 2.85
CA CYS A 32 5.65 -1.39 2.34
C CYS A 32 6.27 -0.01 2.16
N TYR A 33 7.45 0.17 2.74
CA TYR A 33 8.26 1.35 2.50
C TYR A 33 9.56 0.91 1.87
N ASP A 34 9.87 1.44 0.69
CA ASP A 34 11.28 1.54 0.33
C ASP A 34 11.95 2.39 1.42
N ALA A 35 13.05 1.93 1.99
CA ALA A 35 13.79 2.65 3.00
C ALA A 35 15.28 2.43 2.82
N GLU A 36 16.09 3.39 3.23
CA GLU A 36 17.47 3.10 3.57
C GLU A 36 17.52 2.58 5.00
N LEU A 37 18.10 1.40 5.19
CA LEU A 37 18.32 0.81 6.50
C LEU A 37 19.78 0.96 6.91
N SER A 38 20.00 1.20 8.20
CA SER A 38 21.31 1.07 8.84
C SER A 38 21.17 0.27 10.12
N TYR A 39 22.08 -0.67 10.34
CA TYR A 39 22.08 -1.51 11.53
C TYR A 39 22.91 -0.87 12.65
N ASP A 40 22.33 -0.69 13.83
CA ASP A 40 23.03 -0.26 15.03
C ASP A 40 23.31 -1.47 15.94
N SER A 41 24.55 -1.94 15.92
CA SER A 41 24.99 -3.07 16.76
C SER A 41 25.00 -2.77 18.26
N ARG A 42 24.95 -1.51 18.69
CA ARG A 42 24.92 -1.15 20.12
C ARG A 42 23.56 -1.43 20.72
N THR A 43 22.51 -1.23 19.94
CA THR A 43 21.12 -1.41 20.36
C THR A 43 20.48 -2.67 19.77
N ASP A 44 21.17 -3.35 18.86
CA ASP A 44 20.68 -4.48 18.08
C ASP A 44 19.37 -4.14 17.34
N THR A 45 19.35 -2.99 16.68
CA THR A 45 18.17 -2.50 15.95
C THR A 45 18.53 -1.96 14.57
N PHE A 46 17.55 -1.97 13.66
CA PHE A 46 17.66 -1.27 12.37
C PHE A 46 17.01 0.11 12.47
N GLN A 47 17.73 1.13 12.01
CA GLN A 47 17.17 2.44 11.71
C GLN A 47 16.70 2.47 10.27
N ALA A 48 15.50 3.00 10.02
CA ALA A 48 14.95 3.16 8.69
C ALA A 48 14.79 4.64 8.34
N ARG A 49 15.29 5.04 7.17
CA ARG A 49 14.96 6.29 6.49
C ARG A 49 14.02 5.94 5.36
N LEU A 50 12.73 6.22 5.53
CA LEU A 50 11.75 6.01 4.48
C LEU A 50 12.22 6.75 3.22
N ARG A 51 12.34 6.03 2.11
CA ARG A 51 12.58 6.61 0.79
C ARG A 51 11.41 7.54 0.52
N ALA A 52 11.71 8.71 -0.04
CA ALA A 52 10.66 9.64 -0.44
C ALA A 52 9.62 8.86 -1.27
N PRO A 53 8.32 8.97 -0.94
CA PRO A 53 7.29 8.37 -1.76
C PRO A 53 7.49 8.82 -3.22
N PRO A 54 6.99 8.08 -4.22
CA PRO A 54 7.07 8.47 -5.63
C PRO A 54 6.45 9.84 -5.96
N VAL A 55 5.88 10.50 -4.96
CA VAL A 55 5.15 11.75 -5.00
C VAL A 55 5.77 12.72 -3.99
N ASP A 56 5.85 14.01 -4.35
CA ASP A 56 6.22 15.12 -3.45
C ASP A 56 5.10 15.38 -2.43
N THR A 57 4.81 14.40 -1.58
CA THR A 57 3.84 14.50 -0.48
C THR A 57 4.56 14.05 0.78
N THR A 58 4.48 14.86 1.84
CA THR A 58 5.15 14.48 3.09
C THR A 58 4.48 13.22 3.66
N PRO A 59 5.19 12.39 4.44
CA PRO A 59 4.62 11.15 4.97
C PRO A 59 3.36 11.32 5.84
N HIS A 60 3.07 12.53 6.33
CA HIS A 60 1.88 12.82 7.16
C HIS A 60 0.76 13.49 6.38
N ASP A 61 1.01 13.91 5.14
CA ASP A 61 0.03 14.56 4.30
C ASP A 61 -0.76 13.52 3.50
N LEU A 62 -2.07 13.71 3.48
CA LEU A 62 -2.96 12.93 2.63
C LEU A 62 -2.68 13.30 1.16
N HIS A 63 -2.36 12.31 0.35
CA HIS A 63 -2.17 12.47 -1.08
C HIS A 63 -3.50 12.85 -1.76
N MET A 64 -3.47 13.88 -2.60
CA MET A 64 -4.64 14.30 -3.36
C MET A 64 -4.84 13.38 -4.57
N SER A 65 -5.87 12.54 -4.50
CA SER A 65 -6.23 11.58 -5.55
C SER A 65 -6.82 12.27 -6.77
N ASP A 66 -6.00 12.60 -7.77
CA ASP A 66 -6.43 13.20 -9.05
C ASP A 66 -6.91 12.16 -10.08
N CYS A 67 -6.59 10.88 -9.86
CA CYS A 67 -6.85 9.80 -10.80
C CYS A 67 -8.24 9.13 -10.66
N LEU A 68 -9.02 9.44 -9.62
CA LEU A 68 -10.25 8.70 -9.28
C LEU A 68 -11.28 8.68 -10.41
N SER A 69 -11.45 9.79 -11.15
CA SER A 69 -12.38 9.86 -12.27
C SER A 69 -12.06 8.87 -13.39
N ASP A 70 -10.79 8.52 -13.54
CA ASP A 70 -10.28 7.77 -14.68
C ASP A 70 -10.06 6.29 -14.36
N LEU A 71 -10.22 5.89 -13.09
CA LEU A 71 -10.04 4.51 -12.64
C LEU A 71 -11.05 3.56 -13.28
N ARG A 72 -10.53 2.47 -13.87
CA ARG A 72 -11.28 1.38 -14.50
C ARG A 72 -10.94 0.05 -13.83
N PRO A 73 -11.86 -0.93 -13.85
CA PRO A 73 -11.54 -2.29 -13.42
C PRO A 73 -10.26 -2.80 -14.10
N GLY A 74 -9.37 -3.39 -13.30
CA GLY A 74 -8.05 -3.86 -13.72
C GLY A 74 -6.92 -2.84 -13.55
N ASP A 75 -7.22 -1.56 -13.32
CA ASP A 75 -6.19 -0.56 -13.02
C ASP A 75 -5.45 -0.89 -11.72
N HIS A 76 -4.13 -0.71 -11.72
CA HIS A 76 -3.29 -0.89 -10.55
C HIS A 76 -3.23 0.41 -9.75
N ILE A 77 -3.31 0.32 -8.42
CA ILE A 77 -3.31 1.49 -7.54
C ILE A 77 -2.46 1.26 -6.30
N GLU A 78 -2.07 2.37 -5.68
CA GLU A 78 -1.67 2.42 -4.28
C GLU A 78 -2.67 3.26 -3.50
N ILE A 79 -2.93 2.89 -2.25
CA ILE A 79 -3.72 3.68 -1.32
C ILE A 79 -2.93 3.93 -0.04
N GLN A 80 -2.96 5.16 0.46
CA GLN A 80 -2.40 5.52 1.74
C GLN A 80 -3.20 4.87 2.86
N TRP A 81 -2.51 4.31 3.85
CA TRP A 81 -3.08 3.77 5.08
C TRP A 81 -2.20 4.14 6.29
N ARG A 82 -2.82 4.46 7.43
CA ARG A 82 -2.14 4.67 8.71
C ARG A 82 -2.97 4.12 9.86
N ARG A 83 -2.30 3.69 10.95
CA ARG A 83 -2.99 3.17 12.13
C ARG A 83 -3.77 4.24 12.88
N ASN A 84 -3.15 5.40 13.08
CA ASN A 84 -3.77 6.57 13.68
C ASN A 84 -3.07 7.85 13.19
N LYS A 85 -3.55 9.02 13.62
CA LYS A 85 -3.04 10.33 13.15
C LYS A 85 -1.63 10.69 13.60
N GLU A 86 -1.08 9.98 14.58
CA GLU A 86 0.30 10.17 15.05
C GLU A 86 1.32 9.46 14.16
N PHE A 87 0.88 8.46 13.39
CA PHE A 87 1.73 7.72 12.47
C PHE A 87 1.67 8.29 11.04
N PRO A 88 2.79 8.23 10.29
CA PRO A 88 2.79 8.54 8.88
C PRO A 88 1.96 7.53 8.09
N TYR A 89 1.51 7.93 6.90
CA TYR A 89 0.92 7.03 5.93
C TYR A 89 1.97 6.09 5.34
N GLY A 90 1.60 4.82 5.24
CA GLY A 90 2.20 3.86 4.31
C GLY A 90 1.34 3.65 3.09
N TRP A 91 1.87 2.97 2.08
CA TRP A 91 1.16 2.67 0.84
C TRP A 91 0.82 1.19 0.76
N TRP A 92 -0.42 0.90 0.37
CA TRP A 92 -0.93 -0.45 0.12
C TRP A 92 -1.23 -0.58 -1.36
N TYR A 93 -0.69 -1.63 -1.98
CA TYR A 93 -0.99 -1.95 -3.36
C TYR A 93 -2.33 -2.68 -3.50
N GLY A 94 -3.10 -2.29 -4.50
CA GLY A 94 -4.37 -2.92 -4.87
C GLY A 94 -4.64 -2.84 -6.37
N VAL A 95 -5.79 -3.39 -6.75
CA VAL A 95 -6.31 -3.34 -8.13
C VAL A 95 -7.76 -2.89 -8.08
N VAL A 96 -8.19 -2.08 -9.05
CA VAL A 96 -9.60 -1.70 -9.17
C VAL A 96 -10.42 -2.93 -9.56
N GLY A 97 -11.41 -3.26 -8.75
CA GLY A 97 -12.33 -4.36 -8.96
C GLY A 97 -13.58 -3.98 -9.75
N HIS A 98 -14.41 -4.98 -9.99
CA HIS A 98 -15.78 -4.80 -10.46
C HIS A 98 -16.75 -4.61 -9.29
N LEU A 99 -17.85 -3.90 -9.55
CA LEU A 99 -19.00 -3.86 -8.63
C LEU A 99 -19.63 -5.25 -8.52
N GLU A 100 -20.24 -5.58 -7.39
CA GLU A 100 -20.91 -6.87 -7.18
C GLU A 100 -22.02 -7.15 -8.21
N SER A 101 -22.65 -6.10 -8.74
CA SER A 101 -23.67 -6.19 -9.79
C SER A 101 -23.12 -6.40 -11.21
N CYS A 102 -21.79 -6.40 -11.37
CA CYS A 102 -21.12 -6.58 -12.66
C CYS A 102 -20.49 -7.97 -12.74
N ASP A 103 -20.76 -8.68 -13.83
CA ASP A 103 -20.23 -10.01 -14.14
C ASP A 103 -18.77 -10.01 -14.64
N GLY A 104 -18.14 -8.83 -14.71
CA GLY A 104 -16.78 -8.68 -15.24
C GLY A 104 -16.68 -8.73 -16.77
N ASN A 105 -17.80 -8.75 -17.50
CA ASN A 105 -17.76 -8.79 -18.96
C ASN A 105 -17.27 -7.46 -19.55
N GLU A 106 -16.13 -7.48 -20.23
CA GLU A 106 -15.48 -6.28 -20.80
C GLU A 106 -16.40 -5.49 -21.75
N ASN A 107 -17.32 -6.16 -22.46
CA ASN A 107 -18.20 -5.50 -23.42
C ASN A 107 -19.40 -4.78 -22.77
N TYR A 108 -19.80 -5.21 -21.57
CA TYR A 108 -20.99 -4.68 -20.89
C TYR A 108 -20.67 -4.00 -19.56
N CYS A 109 -19.40 -3.98 -19.15
CA CYS A 109 -18.96 -3.36 -17.92
C CYS A 109 -19.17 -1.84 -17.94
N ARG A 110 -19.94 -1.35 -16.96
CA ARG A 110 -20.16 0.09 -16.72
C ARG A 110 -19.64 0.57 -15.37
N CYS A 111 -18.76 -0.19 -14.72
CA CYS A 111 -18.19 0.17 -13.41
C CYS A 111 -17.43 1.51 -13.44
N HIS A 112 -16.79 1.84 -14.57
CA HIS A 112 -16.10 3.11 -14.75
C HIS A 112 -17.04 4.34 -14.69
N SER A 113 -18.33 4.16 -14.98
CA SER A 113 -19.34 5.23 -14.92
C SER A 113 -20.02 5.33 -13.56
N SER A 114 -19.77 4.39 -12.65
CA SER A 114 -20.32 4.43 -11.30
C SER A 114 -19.51 5.38 -10.42
N ASP A 115 -20.20 6.07 -9.52
CA ASP A 115 -19.57 6.87 -8.47
C ASP A 115 -18.87 5.97 -7.43
N THR A 116 -19.14 4.67 -7.40
CA THR A 116 -18.45 3.73 -6.51
C THR A 116 -17.30 3.05 -7.24
N VAL A 117 -16.10 3.11 -6.63
CA VAL A 117 -14.91 2.37 -7.06
C VAL A 117 -14.63 1.26 -6.06
N VAL A 118 -14.52 0.03 -6.54
CA VAL A 118 -14.12 -1.12 -5.70
C VAL A 118 -12.61 -1.25 -5.76
N LEU A 119 -11.95 -1.31 -4.61
CA LEU A 119 -10.52 -1.60 -4.50
C LEU A 119 -10.35 -3.02 -3.97
N GLN A 120 -9.53 -3.81 -4.67
CA GLN A 120 -9.25 -5.21 -4.37
C GLN A 120 -7.80 -5.39 -3.93
N PHE A 121 -7.64 -6.04 -2.79
CA PHE A 121 -6.37 -6.39 -2.16
C PHE A 121 -6.22 -7.91 -2.18
N ASN A 122 -5.86 -8.43 -3.35
CA ASN A 122 -5.80 -9.85 -3.64
C ASN A 122 -4.77 -10.62 -2.79
N GLN A 123 -3.88 -9.91 -2.10
CA GLN A 123 -2.98 -10.47 -1.08
C GLN A 123 -3.70 -11.12 0.11
N TYR A 124 -4.94 -10.73 0.36
CA TYR A 124 -5.77 -11.30 1.42
C TYR A 124 -6.65 -12.45 0.94
N ALA A 125 -6.89 -13.43 1.82
CA ALA A 125 -7.79 -14.54 1.56
C ALA A 125 -9.20 -14.08 1.13
N PRO A 126 -9.92 -14.86 0.28
CA PRO A 126 -11.25 -14.50 -0.23
C PRO A 126 -12.27 -14.06 0.83
N GLY A 127 -12.19 -14.62 2.05
CA GLY A 127 -13.08 -14.29 3.17
C GLY A 127 -12.60 -13.13 4.06
N SER A 128 -11.43 -12.54 3.79
CA SER A 128 -10.90 -11.46 4.61
C SER A 128 -11.67 -10.16 4.38
N ARG A 129 -12.05 -9.49 5.48
CA ARG A 129 -12.65 -8.15 5.44
C ARG A 129 -11.75 -7.10 4.78
N TRP A 130 -10.45 -7.35 4.71
CA TRP A 130 -9.46 -6.46 4.12
C TRP A 130 -9.27 -6.65 2.62
N ARG A 131 -9.90 -7.68 2.04
CA ARG A 131 -9.75 -8.00 0.62
C ARG A 131 -10.42 -6.98 -0.29
N HIS A 132 -11.49 -6.33 0.17
CA HIS A 132 -12.26 -5.39 -0.61
C HIS A 132 -12.57 -4.15 0.21
N THR A 133 -12.45 -2.97 -0.39
CA THR A 133 -13.08 -1.75 0.12
C THR A 133 -13.69 -0.98 -1.04
N THR A 134 -14.56 -0.01 -0.73
CA THR A 134 -15.22 0.85 -1.72
C THR A 134 -14.94 2.30 -1.41
N VAL A 135 -14.67 3.10 -2.44
CA VAL A 135 -14.44 4.54 -2.31
C VAL A 135 -15.32 5.33 -3.28
N ASP A 136 -15.68 6.56 -2.91
CA ASP A 136 -16.49 7.45 -3.74
C ASP A 136 -15.64 8.22 -4.74
N ARG A 137 -15.93 8.07 -6.03
CA ARG A 137 -15.16 8.65 -7.13
C ARG A 137 -15.07 10.17 -7.10
N ARG A 138 -16.05 10.86 -6.49
CA ARG A 138 -16.17 12.33 -6.54
C ARG A 138 -15.80 13.00 -5.22
N ASN A 139 -16.07 12.33 -4.11
CA ASN A 139 -16.03 12.92 -2.77
C ASN A 139 -15.13 12.15 -1.79
N HIS A 140 -14.33 11.19 -2.27
CA HIS A 140 -13.47 10.43 -1.38
C HIS A 140 -12.49 11.33 -0.62
N ARG A 141 -12.36 11.02 0.67
CA ARG A 141 -11.46 11.65 1.63
C ARG A 141 -10.82 10.54 2.45
N GLU A 142 -10.00 10.91 3.44
CA GLU A 142 -9.61 9.93 4.44
C GLU A 142 -10.86 9.35 5.14
N GLU A 143 -10.95 8.02 5.12
CA GLU A 143 -11.99 7.21 5.73
C GLU A 143 -11.35 6.20 6.69
N GLY A 144 -12.13 5.62 7.59
CA GLY A 144 -11.66 4.63 8.56
C GLY A 144 -11.91 5.03 10.01
N ASN A 145 -11.30 4.27 10.94
CA ASN A 145 -11.54 4.39 12.37
C ASN A 145 -10.32 3.91 13.18
N GLU A 146 -10.30 4.15 14.49
CA GLU A 146 -9.18 3.77 15.36
C GLU A 146 -8.94 2.25 15.48
N ALA A 147 -9.94 1.42 15.19
CA ALA A 147 -9.80 -0.05 15.24
C ALA A 147 -9.18 -0.62 13.95
N ASP A 148 -9.49 -0.02 12.80
CA ASP A 148 -9.11 -0.53 11.47
C ASP A 148 -8.04 0.33 10.77
N GLY A 149 -7.71 1.47 11.36
CA GLY A 149 -6.88 2.51 10.75
C GLY A 149 -7.65 3.38 9.76
N PHE A 150 -6.92 4.31 9.18
CA PHE A 150 -7.42 5.32 8.26
C PHE A 150 -6.74 5.16 6.90
N TYR A 151 -7.52 5.29 5.82
CA TYR A 151 -7.05 5.20 4.45
C TYR A 151 -7.64 6.31 3.58
N GLY A 152 -6.99 6.70 2.49
CA GLY A 152 -7.64 7.65 1.57
C GLY A 152 -6.86 8.05 0.32
N GLY A 153 -5.63 8.53 0.46
CA GLY A 153 -4.88 9.04 -0.69
C GLY A 153 -4.61 7.93 -1.70
N ILE A 154 -5.13 8.05 -2.93
CA ILE A 154 -5.06 7.00 -3.96
C ILE A 154 -4.28 7.51 -5.16
N ARG A 155 -3.32 6.70 -5.60
CA ARG A 155 -2.51 6.93 -6.79
C ARG A 155 -2.70 5.78 -7.77
N LYS A 156 -2.82 6.09 -9.07
CA LYS A 156 -2.78 5.10 -10.15
C LYS A 156 -1.34 4.72 -10.48
N LEU A 157 -1.10 3.43 -10.70
CA LEU A 157 0.17 2.86 -11.14
C LEU A 157 0.11 2.52 -12.62
N ASP A 158 0.82 3.28 -13.46
CA ASP A 158 0.95 2.98 -14.89
C ASP A 158 2.29 2.30 -15.23
N SER A 159 3.30 2.45 -14.36
CA SER A 159 4.63 1.90 -14.58
C SER A 159 4.65 0.39 -14.37
N LYS A 160 4.96 -0.35 -15.45
CA LYS A 160 5.19 -1.80 -15.38
C LYS A 160 6.28 -2.18 -14.37
N ALA A 161 7.29 -1.32 -14.18
CA ALA A 161 8.36 -1.56 -13.22
C ALA A 161 7.87 -1.45 -11.77
N GLU A 162 7.05 -0.45 -11.46
CA GLU A 162 6.43 -0.30 -10.13
C GLU A 162 5.49 -1.47 -9.83
N ILE A 163 4.61 -1.82 -10.77
CA ILE A 163 3.67 -2.94 -10.63
C ILE A 163 4.42 -4.26 -10.43
N SER A 164 5.48 -4.50 -11.22
CA SER A 164 6.28 -5.73 -11.10
C SER A 164 7.04 -5.78 -9.77
N THR A 165 7.47 -4.62 -9.28
CA THR A 165 8.10 -4.52 -7.96
C THR A 165 7.10 -4.99 -6.91
N TRP A 166 5.91 -4.40 -6.84
CA TRP A 166 4.84 -4.80 -5.92
C TRP A 166 4.47 -6.28 -6.00
N LYS A 167 4.28 -6.81 -7.21
CA LYS A 167 3.94 -8.23 -7.41
C LYS A 167 5.02 -9.18 -6.89
N ARG A 168 6.30 -8.81 -6.97
CA ARG A 168 7.41 -9.59 -6.41
C ARG A 168 7.40 -9.60 -4.88
N LEU A 169 6.79 -8.59 -4.26
CA LEU A 169 6.71 -8.45 -2.80
C LEU A 169 5.54 -9.23 -2.21
N TRP A 170 4.66 -9.75 -3.06
CA TRP A 170 3.50 -10.52 -2.64
C TRP A 170 3.96 -11.79 -1.92
N PRO A 171 3.42 -12.10 -0.73
CA PRO A 171 3.75 -13.36 -0.07
C PRO A 171 3.42 -14.55 -0.99
N ALA A 172 4.31 -15.54 -1.03
CA ALA A 172 4.15 -16.72 -1.88
C ALA A 172 2.89 -17.54 -1.52
N GLU A 173 2.35 -17.34 -0.32
CA GLU A 173 1.12 -17.92 0.19
C GLU A 173 0.12 -16.81 0.52
N VAL A 174 -1.15 -17.05 0.23
CA VAL A 174 -2.25 -16.13 0.58
C VAL A 174 -2.34 -16.07 2.10
N LEU A 175 -2.37 -14.86 2.67
CA LEU A 175 -2.53 -14.68 4.11
C LEU A 175 -3.96 -15.09 4.51
N GLU A 176 -4.07 -16.21 5.25
CA GLU A 176 -5.30 -16.69 5.92
C GLU A 176 -5.68 -15.78 7.09
#